data_AF-A0ABD5DUJ4-F1
#
_entry.id   AF-A0ABD5DUJ4-F1
#
_cell.length_a   1.000
_cell.length_b   1.000
_cell.length_c   1.000
_cell.angle_alpha   90.00
_cell.angle_beta   90.00
_cell.angle_gamma   90.00
#
_symmetry.space_group_name_H-M   'P 1'
#
loop_
_entity.id
_entity.type
_entity.pdbx_description
1 polymer ?
#
loop_
_entity_poly.entity_id
_entity_poly.type
_entity_poly.pdbx_seq_one_letter_code
_entity_poly.pdbx_strand_id
1 'polypeptide(L)'
;SYRDDRTQGLLRHAEAQLGRAEIYRRSGIQFLPFNTLYQLRALVEQQPELVSQAAHALLIPDYFSFRLTGNLNWEYTNATTTQLVNINSDSWDET
;
A
#
# COMPACT_ATOMS: atom_id res chain seq x y z
N SER A 1 -7.68 -3.47 10.58
CA SER A 1 -6.81 -4.67 10.43
C SER A 1 -6.77 -5.08 8.96
N TYR A 2 -5.87 -5.96 8.50
CA TYR A 2 -5.94 -6.49 7.13
C TYR A 2 -7.20 -7.34 6.87
N ARG A 3 -7.87 -7.78 7.95
CA ARG A 3 -9.16 -8.49 7.91
C ARG A 3 -10.38 -7.58 7.91
N ASP A 4 -10.17 -6.26 7.86
CA ASP A 4 -11.26 -5.30 7.84
C ASP A 4 -11.91 -5.27 6.46
N ASP A 5 -13.24 -5.20 6.41
CA ASP A 5 -14.00 -5.28 5.15
C ASP A 5 -13.92 -3.99 4.31
N ARG A 6 -13.24 -2.93 4.78
CA ARG A 6 -13.10 -1.65 4.07
C ARG A 6 -12.55 -1.73 2.65
N THR A 7 -11.84 -2.80 2.30
CA THR A 7 -11.28 -2.97 0.94
C THR A 7 -12.17 -3.79 0.01
N GLN A 8 -13.35 -4.21 0.46
CA GLN A 8 -14.28 -5.01 -0.32
C GLN A 8 -14.62 -4.31 -1.65
N GLY A 9 -14.33 -4.97 -2.76
CA GLY A 9 -14.57 -4.45 -4.11
C GLY A 9 -13.47 -3.58 -4.71
N LEU A 10 -12.53 -3.05 -3.91
CA LEU A 10 -11.48 -2.14 -4.41
C LEU A 10 -10.47 -2.81 -5.33
N LEU A 11 -10.19 -4.11 -5.13
CA LEU A 11 -9.36 -4.88 -6.05
C LEU A 11 -9.96 -4.87 -7.46
N ARG A 12 -11.26 -5.18 -7.60
CA ARG A 12 -11.94 -5.16 -8.91
C ARG A 12 -11.95 -3.76 -9.53
N HIS A 13 -12.10 -2.73 -8.70
CA HIS A 13 -12.05 -1.36 -9.15
C HIS A 13 -10.67 -0.99 -9.71
N ALA A 14 -9.59 -1.36 -9.02
CA ALA A 14 -8.22 -1.15 -9.49
C ALA A 14 -7.94 -1.91 -10.79
N GLU A 15 -8.41 -3.16 -10.90
CA GLU A 15 -8.28 -3.94 -12.14
C GLU A 15 -9.03 -3.31 -13.31
N ALA A 16 -10.21 -2.74 -13.07
CA ALA A 16 -10.99 -2.05 -14.10
C ALA A 16 -10.36 -0.73 -14.55
N GLN A 17 -9.66 -0.02 -13.65
CA GLN A 17 -9.05 1.28 -13.95
C GLN A 17 -7.66 1.18 -14.58
N LEU A 18 -6.80 0.32 -14.03
CA LEU A 18 -5.38 0.23 -14.41
C LEU A 18 -5.07 -1.02 -15.23
N GLY A 19 -5.92 -2.05 -15.15
CA GLY A 19 -5.68 -3.34 -15.77
C GLY A 19 -4.88 -4.27 -14.86
N ARG A 20 -5.41 -5.48 -14.64
CA ARG A 20 -4.76 -6.53 -13.82
C ARG A 20 -3.33 -6.85 -14.29
N ALA A 21 -3.13 -6.98 -15.60
CA ALA A 21 -1.82 -7.32 -16.16
C ALA A 21 -0.77 -6.21 -15.90
N GLU A 22 -1.20 -4.96 -15.95
CA GLU A 22 -0.31 -3.82 -15.75
C GLU A 22 0.12 -3.67 -14.29
N ILE A 23 -0.83 -3.79 -13.36
CA ILE A 23 -0.53 -3.80 -11.92
C ILE A 23 0.47 -4.92 -11.60
N TYR A 24 0.26 -6.13 -12.14
CA TYR A 24 1.17 -7.25 -11.92
C TYR A 24 2.55 -7.03 -12.56
N ARG A 25 2.59 -6.48 -13.77
CA ARG A 25 3.85 -6.20 -14.47
C ARG A 25 4.73 -5.24 -13.69
N ARG A 26 4.12 -4.24 -13.04
CA ARG A 26 4.80 -3.23 -12.23
C ARG A 26 5.24 -3.76 -10.89
N SER A 27 4.36 -4.44 -10.16
CA SER A 27 4.64 -4.82 -8.78
C SER A 27 5.22 -6.23 -8.61
N GLY A 28 4.87 -7.16 -9.50
CA GLY A 28 5.19 -8.59 -9.36
C GLY A 28 4.46 -9.30 -8.21
N ILE A 29 3.47 -8.65 -7.59
CA ILE A 29 2.80 -9.12 -6.37
C ILE A 29 1.46 -9.79 -6.67
N GLN A 30 1.19 -10.91 -5.98
CA GLN A 30 -0.10 -11.59 -6.03
C GLN A 30 -1.24 -10.67 -5.56
N PHE A 31 -2.36 -10.74 -6.26
CA PHE A 31 -3.58 -10.01 -5.91
C PHE A 31 -4.26 -10.61 -4.68
N LEU A 32 -4.13 -9.93 -3.55
CA LEU A 32 -4.91 -10.21 -2.34
C LEU A 32 -5.77 -8.98 -2.02
N PRO A 33 -7.05 -9.14 -1.69
CA PRO A 33 -7.99 -8.02 -1.53
C PRO A 33 -7.61 -7.06 -0.39
N PHE A 34 -6.65 -7.45 0.45
CA PHE A 34 -6.16 -6.67 1.58
C PHE A 34 -4.74 -6.11 1.40
N ASN A 35 -4.14 -6.19 0.20
CA ASN A 35 -2.85 -5.55 -0.07
C ASN A 35 -2.93 -4.04 0.25
N THR A 36 -1.79 -3.46 0.65
CA THR A 36 -1.71 -2.06 1.11
C THR A 36 -2.22 -1.07 0.07
N LEU A 37 -2.00 -1.32 -1.23
CA LEU A 37 -2.60 -0.56 -2.33
C LEU A 37 -4.12 -0.34 -2.14
N TYR A 38 -4.87 -1.40 -1.85
CA TYR A 38 -6.32 -1.31 -1.68
C TYR A 38 -6.70 -0.70 -0.33
N GLN A 39 -5.90 -0.94 0.73
CA GLN A 39 -6.15 -0.32 2.03
C GLN A 39 -5.96 1.20 2.02
N LEU A 40 -4.94 1.70 1.31
CA LEU A 40 -4.74 3.14 1.14
C LEU A 40 -5.81 3.74 0.25
N ARG A 41 -6.25 3.04 -0.80
CA ARG A 41 -7.39 3.49 -1.62
C ARG A 41 -8.65 3.64 -0.77
N ALA A 42 -8.96 2.65 0.08
CA ALA A 42 -10.07 2.72 1.02
C ALA A 42 -9.95 3.94 1.95
N LEU A 43 -8.75 4.18 2.51
CA LEU A 43 -8.51 5.32 3.41
C LEU A 43 -8.73 6.67 2.71
N VAL A 44 -8.22 6.84 1.49
CA VAL A 44 -8.39 8.06 0.70
C VAL A 44 -9.87 8.31 0.37
N GLU A 45 -10.62 7.27 0.02
CA GLU A 45 -12.04 7.42 -0.32
C GLU A 45 -12.95 7.62 0.89
N GLN A 46 -12.65 6.95 2.02
CA GLN A 46 -13.54 6.89 3.18
C GLN A 46 -13.21 7.94 4.25
N GLN A 47 -11.96 8.37 4.35
CA GLN A 47 -11.47 9.27 5.41
C GLN A 47 -10.49 10.32 4.85
N PRO A 48 -10.88 11.11 3.82
CA PRO A 48 -10.00 12.07 3.15
C PRO A 48 -9.40 13.12 4.10
N GLU A 49 -10.13 13.48 5.16
CA GLU A 49 -9.68 14.41 6.19
C GLU A 49 -8.47 13.87 6.98
N LEU A 50 -8.41 12.56 7.23
CA LEU A 50 -7.25 11.94 7.88
C LEU A 50 -6.05 11.90 6.94
N VAL A 51 -6.28 11.65 5.65
CA VAL A 51 -5.21 11.64 4.65
C VAL A 51 -4.53 13.01 4.55
N SER A 52 -5.31 14.10 4.59
CA SER A 52 -4.74 15.46 4.57
C SER A 52 -3.86 15.79 5.78
N GLN A 53 -4.00 15.05 6.88
CA GLN A 53 -3.23 15.24 8.12
C GLN A 53 -2.05 14.27 8.23
N ALA A 54 -1.97 13.26 7.38
CA ALA A 54 -0.95 12.22 7.45
C ALA A 54 0.39 12.73 6.89
N ALA A 55 1.41 12.82 7.76
CA ALA A 55 2.77 13.17 7.33
C ALA A 55 3.54 11.95 6.79
N HIS A 56 3.36 10.77 7.41
CA HIS A 56 4.08 9.55 7.07
C HIS A 56 3.18 8.32 7.22
N ALA A 57 3.35 7.34 6.33
CA ALA A 57 2.79 6.01 6.47
C ALA A 57 3.93 5.01 6.70
N LEU A 58 3.90 4.32 7.84
CA LEU A 58 4.90 3.31 8.21
C LEU A 58 4.27 1.93 8.22
N LEU A 59 4.99 0.94 7.70
CA LEU A 59 4.60 -0.46 7.86
C LEU A 59 4.85 -0.91 9.30
N ILE A 60 4.21 -2.00 9.72
CA ILE A 60 4.19 -2.40 11.13
C ILE A 60 5.59 -2.51 11.78
N PRO A 61 6.60 -3.15 11.15
CA PRO A 61 7.95 -3.18 11.71
C PRO A 61 8.58 -1.79 11.80
N ASP A 62 8.45 -0.98 10.75
CA ASP A 62 8.98 0.39 10.69
C ASP A 62 8.33 1.30 11.73
N TYR A 63 7.02 1.12 11.98
CA TYR A 63 6.30 1.82 13.03
C TYR A 63 6.88 1.51 14.40
N PHE A 64 7.12 0.24 14.74
CA PHE A 64 7.75 -0.10 16.01
C PHE A 64 9.18 0.42 16.11
N SER A 65 9.97 0.30 15.04
CA SER A 65 11.32 0.88 14.96
C SER A 65 11.31 2.38 15.22
N PHE A 66 10.40 3.12 14.58
CA PHE A 66 10.23 4.56 14.81
C PHE A 66 9.85 4.87 16.26
N ARG A 67 8.91 4.12 16.84
CA ARG A 67 8.49 4.33 18.24
C ARG A 67 9.62 4.09 19.24
N LEU A 68 10.59 3.24 18.91
CA LEU A 68 11.73 2.92 19.78
C LEU A 68 12.94 3.83 19.55
N THR A 69 13.14 4.32 18.33
CA THR A 69 14.38 5.02 17.93
C THR A 69 14.19 6.49 17.56
N GLY A 70 12.95 6.92 17.28
CA GLY A 70 12.65 8.22 16.69
C GLY A 70 12.99 8.34 15.21
N ASN A 71 13.56 7.31 14.58
CA ASN A 71 14.00 7.34 13.18
C ASN A 71 12.96 6.69 12.26
N LEU A 72 12.71 7.34 11.12
CA LEU A 72 11.85 6.79 10.07
C LEU A 72 12.66 5.79 9.22
N ASN A 73 12.00 4.71 8.82
CA ASN A 73 12.55 3.67 7.96
C ASN A 73 11.46 3.13 7.04
N TRP A 74 11.85 2.66 5.87
CA TRP A 74 10.99 1.91 4.95
C TRP A 74 11.77 0.71 4.46
N GLU A 75 11.67 -0.40 5.19
CA GLU A 75 12.42 -1.61 4.89
C GLU A 75 11.92 -2.27 3.60
N TYR A 76 12.84 -2.57 2.68
CA TYR A 76 12.55 -3.01 1.33
C TYR A 76 11.69 -4.28 1.29
N THR A 77 12.06 -5.34 2.02
CA THR A 77 11.36 -6.63 1.91
C THR A 77 9.90 -6.51 2.30
N ASN A 78 9.59 -5.77 3.37
CA ASN A 78 8.22 -5.53 3.77
C ASN A 78 7.50 -4.53 2.86
N ALA A 79 8.21 -3.54 2.31
CA ALA A 79 7.67 -2.62 1.31
C ALA A 79 7.17 -3.35 0.06
N THR A 80 7.86 -4.41 -0.40
CA THR A 80 7.39 -5.19 -1.56
C THR A 80 6.00 -5.78 -1.37
N THR A 81 5.60 -6.14 -0.14
CA THR A 81 4.28 -6.73 0.15
C THR A 81 3.10 -5.78 -0.11
N THR A 82 3.38 -4.49 -0.27
CA THR A 82 2.36 -3.43 -0.40
C THR A 82 1.63 -3.44 -1.73
N GLN A 83 2.20 -4.07 -2.77
CA GLN A 83 1.80 -3.93 -4.17
C GLN A 83 2.00 -2.49 -4.72
N LEU A 84 2.82 -1.66 -4.06
CA LEU A 84 3.12 -0.28 -4.45
C LEU A 84 4.60 -0.09 -4.88
N VAL A 85 5.46 -1.07 -4.64
CA VAL A 85 6.86 -1.04 -5.09
C VAL A 85 6.94 -1.56 -6.52
N ASN A 86 7.66 -0.82 -7.38
CA ASN A 86 7.97 -1.24 -8.73
C ASN A 86 9.16 -2.22 -8.75
N ILE A 87 8.95 -3.41 -9.31
CA ILE A 87 9.91 -4.52 -9.32
C ILE A 87 11.20 -4.23 -10.11
N ASN A 88 11.21 -3.21 -10.98
CA ASN A 88 12.37 -2.85 -11.78
C ASN A 88 13.25 -1.76 -11.15
N SER A 89 12.74 -1.04 -10.14
CA SER A 89 13.43 0.11 -9.53
C SER A 89 13.63 -0.01 -8.02
N ASP A 90 13.04 -1.04 -7.39
CA ASP A 90 12.99 -1.22 -5.94
C ASP A 90 12.46 0.01 -5.18
N SER A 91 11.70 0.87 -5.86
CA SER A 91 11.14 2.12 -5.38
C SER A 91 9.62 2.15 -5.56
N TRP A 92 8.94 3.07 -4.88
CA TRP A 92 7.49 3.25 -5.05
C TRP A 92 7.13 3.56 -6.51
N ASP A 93 6.13 2.89 -7.07
CA ASP A 93 5.60 3.18 -8.40
C ASP A 93 4.73 4.44 -8.35
N GLU A 94 4.95 5.37 -9.27
CA GLU A 94 4.22 6.64 -9.35
C GLU A 94 2.93 6.56 -10.20
N THR A 95 2.68 5.44 -10.86
CA THR A 95 1.68 5.31 -11.95
C THR A 95 0.78 4.10 -11.85
#